data_AF-A0A1Y3EKU0-F1
#
_entry.id   AF-A0A1Y3EKU0-F1
#
_cell.length_a   1.000
_cell.length_b   1.000
_cell.length_c   1.000
_cell.angle_alpha   90.00
_cell.angle_beta   90.00
_cell.angle_gamma   90.00
#
_symmetry.space_group_name_H-M   'P 1'
#
loop_
_entity.id
_entity.type
_entity.pdbx_description
1 polymer ?
#
loop_
_entity_poly.entity_id
_entity_poly.type
_entity_poly.pdbx_seq_one_letter_code
_entity_poly.pdbx_strand_id
1 'polypeptide(L)'
;MIIEVILLFYLFNLMKELHAGEDAAAELKKKRSFKKYTYRGIDLEHLLDLNLADLAQIMHARARRRLNRGLKRKQNSFLKRLRKAKKEAPELEKPACVKTHLRNMIIIPEMIGNIVGVYNGKVFNQIEIRVIFF
;
A
#
# COMPACT_ATOMS: atom_id res chain seq x y z
N MET A 1 20.38 5.54 46.42
CA MET A 1 20.81 6.87 45.89
C MET A 1 21.65 6.78 44.62
N ILE A 2 22.92 6.37 44.62
CA ILE A 2 23.76 6.41 43.39
C ILE A 2 23.24 5.47 42.28
N ILE A 3 22.80 4.27 42.63
CA ILE A 3 22.27 3.27 41.66
C ILE A 3 20.95 3.73 41.02
N GLU A 4 20.06 4.39 41.76
CA GLU A 4 18.79 4.91 41.23
C GLU A 4 19.00 6.07 40.25
N VAL A 5 20.00 6.94 40.51
CA VAL A 5 20.35 8.04 39.60
C VAL A 5 20.93 7.51 38.29
N ILE A 6 21.75 6.45 38.34
CA ILE A 6 22.28 5.78 37.14
C ILE A 6 21.14 5.08 36.37
N LEU A 7 20.22 4.40 37.06
CA LEU A 7 19.08 3.73 36.43
C LEU A 7 18.12 4.74 35.78
N LEU A 8 17.86 5.87 36.44
CA LEU A 8 17.09 6.99 35.85
C LEU A 8 17.80 7.63 34.67
N PHE A 9 19.13 7.78 34.71
CA PHE A 9 19.90 8.32 33.59
C PHE A 9 19.90 7.36 32.38
N TYR A 10 20.00 6.05 32.60
CA TYR A 10 19.86 5.05 31.54
C TYR A 10 18.43 5.00 30.99
N LEU A 11 17.41 5.07 31.85
CA LEU A 11 16.01 5.08 31.44
C LEU A 11 15.65 6.36 30.67
N PHE A 12 16.19 7.51 31.08
CA PHE A 12 16.02 8.78 30.38
C PHE A 12 16.70 8.78 29.01
N ASN A 13 17.91 8.23 28.89
CA ASN A 13 18.57 8.08 27.59
C ASN A 13 17.84 7.10 26.66
N LEU A 14 17.33 5.97 27.21
CA LEU A 14 16.55 5.00 26.44
C LEU A 14 15.23 5.60 25.92
N MET A 15 14.58 6.42 26.72
CA MET A 15 13.36 7.14 26.34
C MET A 15 13.63 8.21 25.27
N LYS A 16 14.81 8.84 25.31
CA LYS A 16 15.25 9.80 24.30
C LYS A 16 15.59 9.14 22.96
N GLU A 17 16.15 7.93 22.97
CA GLU A 17 16.38 7.12 21.75
C GLU A 17 15.05 6.66 21.11
N LEU A 18 14.04 6.32 21.91
CA LEU A 18 12.70 5.99 21.41
C LEU A 18 12.02 7.20 20.73
N HIS A 19 12.07 8.37 21.37
CA HIS A 19 11.46 9.59 20.81
C HIS A 19 12.20 10.09 19.56
N ALA A 20 13.52 9.92 19.48
CA ALA A 20 14.30 10.26 18.28
C ALA A 20 13.89 9.44 17.04
N GLY A 21 13.40 8.20 17.25
CA GLY A 21 12.83 7.38 16.17
C GLY A 21 11.50 7.92 15.65
N GLU A 22 10.67 8.48 16.52
CA GLU A 22 9.37 9.09 16.14
C GLU A 22 9.57 10.41 15.37
N ASP A 23 10.55 11.22 15.76
CA ASP A 23 10.89 12.49 15.10
C ASP A 23 11.47 12.28 13.69
N ALA A 24 12.34 11.28 13.51
CA ALA A 24 12.88 10.92 12.20
C ALA A 24 11.80 10.39 11.25
N ALA A 25 10.84 9.62 11.76
CA ALA A 25 9.67 9.17 11.00
C ALA A 25 8.74 10.34 10.60
N ALA A 26 8.63 11.36 11.45
CA ALA A 26 7.86 12.57 11.18
C ALA A 26 8.51 13.47 10.12
N GLU A 27 9.84 13.58 10.09
CA GLU A 27 10.57 14.33 9.05
C GLU A 27 10.47 13.66 7.67
N LEU A 28 10.52 12.32 7.62
CA LEU A 28 10.27 11.54 6.41
C LEU A 28 8.83 11.69 5.90
N LYS A 29 7.85 11.80 6.81
CA LYS A 29 6.45 12.13 6.45
C LYS A 29 6.32 13.52 5.83
N LYS A 30 7.07 14.52 6.32
CA LYS A 30 7.08 15.89 5.76
C LYS A 30 7.69 15.98 4.35
N LYS A 31 8.68 15.15 4.01
CA LYS A 31 9.32 15.14 2.68
C LYS A 31 8.47 14.52 1.57
N ARG A 32 7.41 13.77 1.89
CA ARG A 32 6.45 13.30 0.88
C ARG A 32 5.46 14.41 0.56
N SER A 33 5.64 15.07 -0.59
CA SER A 33 4.64 16.01 -1.12
C SER A 33 3.29 15.30 -1.32
N PHE A 34 2.32 15.53 -0.44
CA PHE A 34 0.98 15.00 -0.57
C PHE A 34 0.21 15.82 -1.61
N LYS A 35 0.22 15.35 -2.87
CA LYS A 35 -0.85 15.74 -3.81
C LYS A 35 -2.12 15.03 -3.35
N LYS A 36 -3.19 15.80 -3.10
CA LYS A 36 -4.51 15.23 -2.84
C LYS A 36 -5.00 14.59 -4.13
N TYR A 37 -5.20 13.28 -4.08
CA TYR A 37 -5.60 12.46 -5.21
C TYR A 37 -7.08 12.16 -5.08
N THR A 38 -7.89 12.65 -6.04
CA THR A 38 -9.34 12.41 -6.10
C THR A 38 -9.70 11.57 -7.32
N TYR A 39 -10.51 10.53 -7.14
CA TYR A 39 -11.09 9.75 -8.23
C TYR A 39 -12.56 10.09 -8.39
N ARG A 40 -12.95 10.74 -9.51
CA ARG A 40 -14.36 11.06 -9.79
C ARG A 40 -15.06 11.78 -8.61
N GLY A 41 -14.31 12.64 -7.92
CA GLY A 41 -14.79 13.38 -6.74
C GLY A 41 -14.68 12.66 -5.40
N ILE A 42 -14.11 11.44 -5.36
CA ILE A 42 -13.93 10.64 -4.16
C ILE A 42 -12.47 10.66 -3.72
N ASP A 43 -12.24 10.92 -2.44
CA ASP A 43 -10.90 10.93 -1.83
C ASP A 43 -10.33 9.51 -1.63
N LEU A 44 -9.00 9.42 -1.49
CA LEU A 44 -8.28 8.15 -1.34
C LEU A 44 -8.74 7.35 -0.11
N GLU A 45 -8.99 8.01 1.02
CA GLU A 45 -9.43 7.35 2.25
C GLU A 45 -10.78 6.67 2.04
N HIS A 46 -11.73 7.42 1.47
CA HIS A 46 -13.05 6.89 1.15
C HIS A 46 -12.98 5.76 0.11
N LEU A 47 -12.05 5.83 -0.84
CA LEU A 47 -11.88 4.80 -1.88
C LEU A 47 -11.40 3.45 -1.32
N LEU A 48 -10.75 3.43 -0.15
CA LEU A 48 -10.30 2.20 0.50
C LEU A 48 -11.43 1.49 1.24
N ASP A 49 -12.42 2.24 1.72
CA ASP A 49 -13.55 1.71 2.49
C ASP A 49 -14.69 1.19 1.59
N LEU A 50 -14.70 1.58 0.31
CA LEU A 50 -15.73 1.18 -0.64
C LEU A 50 -15.70 -0.32 -0.95
N ASN A 51 -16.90 -0.92 -1.02
CA ASN A 51 -17.07 -2.30 -1.44
C ASN A 51 -16.90 -2.45 -2.97
N LEU A 52 -16.62 -3.67 -3.44
CA LEU A 52 -16.43 -3.97 -4.87
C LEU A 52 -17.65 -3.62 -5.74
N ALA A 53 -18.86 -3.72 -5.18
CA ALA A 53 -20.10 -3.39 -5.88
C ALA A 53 -20.24 -1.88 -6.11
N ASP A 54 -19.93 -1.07 -5.09
CA ASP A 54 -20.01 0.39 -5.15
C ASP A 54 -18.89 0.94 -6.03
N LEU A 55 -17.69 0.37 -5.91
CA LEU A 55 -16.55 0.66 -6.78
C LEU A 55 -16.90 0.40 -8.25
N ALA A 56 -17.65 -0.67 -8.55
CA ALA A 56 -18.04 -0.99 -9.91
C ALA A 56 -18.92 0.08 -10.57
N GLN A 57 -19.71 0.84 -9.80
CA GLN A 57 -20.55 1.92 -10.34
C GLN A 57 -19.76 3.17 -10.68
N ILE A 58 -18.72 3.45 -9.89
CA ILE A 58 -17.86 4.61 -10.07
C ILE A 58 -16.92 4.39 -11.27
N MET A 59 -16.46 3.15 -11.50
CA MET A 59 -15.52 2.84 -12.58
C MET A 59 -16.13 2.88 -14.01
N HIS A 60 -15.24 2.94 -15.01
CA HIS A 60 -15.62 2.90 -16.43
C HIS A 60 -16.34 1.62 -16.85
N ALA A 61 -17.11 1.68 -17.95
CA ALA A 61 -18.00 0.59 -18.39
C ALA A 61 -17.32 -0.77 -18.58
N ARG A 62 -16.06 -0.81 -19.02
CA ARG A 62 -15.26 -2.05 -19.14
C ARG A 62 -14.93 -2.66 -17.77
N ALA A 63 -14.51 -1.85 -16.80
CA ALA A 63 -14.19 -2.32 -15.46
C ALA A 63 -15.45 -2.83 -14.74
N ARG A 64 -16.55 -2.08 -14.83
CA ARG A 64 -17.86 -2.51 -14.33
C ARG A 64 -18.30 -3.85 -14.91
N ARG A 65 -18.23 -4.03 -16.24
CA ARG A 65 -18.55 -5.31 -16.90
C ARG A 65 -17.69 -6.47 -16.39
N ARG A 66 -16.41 -6.22 -16.08
CA ARG A 66 -15.51 -7.25 -15.58
C ARG A 66 -15.79 -7.62 -14.12
N LEU A 67 -16.03 -6.63 -13.27
CA LEU A 67 -16.39 -6.85 -11.86
C LEU A 67 -17.73 -7.57 -11.73
N ASN A 68 -18.74 -7.18 -12.52
CA ASN A 68 -20.06 -7.83 -12.51
C ASN A 68 -20.03 -9.29 -12.99
N ARG A 69 -19.11 -9.64 -13.90
CA ARG A 69 -18.88 -11.03 -14.32
C ARG A 69 -18.09 -11.85 -13.29
N GLY A 70 -17.50 -11.21 -12.30
CA GLY A 70 -16.73 -11.83 -11.22
C GLY A 70 -15.23 -12.01 -11.51
N LEU A 71 -14.45 -12.02 -10.43
CA LEU A 71 -13.02 -12.34 -10.42
C LEU A 71 -12.85 -13.86 -10.37
N LYS A 72 -12.07 -14.45 -11.30
CA LYS A 72 -11.77 -15.89 -11.28
C LYS A 72 -10.81 -16.22 -10.12
N ARG A 73 -10.70 -17.51 -9.77
CA ARG A 73 -9.87 -18.01 -8.66
C ARG A 73 -8.41 -17.50 -8.67
N LYS A 74 -7.80 -17.37 -9.86
CA LYS A 74 -6.40 -16.89 -10.02
C LYS A 74 -6.22 -15.43 -9.60
N GLN A 75 -7.23 -14.58 -9.82
CA GLN A 75 -7.21 -13.18 -9.40
C GLN A 75 -7.36 -13.06 -7.88
N ASN A 76 -8.22 -13.89 -7.28
CA ASN A 76 -8.41 -13.91 -5.82
C ASN A 76 -7.16 -14.41 -5.10
N SER A 77 -6.43 -15.40 -5.64
CA SER A 77 -5.16 -15.84 -5.06
C SER A 77 -4.07 -14.77 -5.17
N PHE A 78 -4.05 -14.00 -6.26
CA PHE A 78 -3.14 -12.88 -6.42
C PHE A 78 -3.41 -11.76 -5.41
N LEU A 79 -4.68 -11.40 -5.19
CA LEU A 79 -5.09 -10.45 -4.15
C LEU A 79 -4.62 -10.88 -2.75
N LYS A 80 -4.78 -12.17 -2.41
CA LYS A 80 -4.30 -12.71 -1.12
C LYS A 80 -2.77 -12.56 -0.97
N ARG A 81 -2.01 -12.78 -2.04
CA ARG A 81 -0.54 -12.60 -2.03
C ARG A 81 -0.16 -11.14 -1.84
N LEU A 82 -0.88 -10.21 -2.45
CA LEU A 82 -0.65 -8.77 -2.26
C LEU A 82 -0.98 -8.31 -0.83
N ARG A 83 -2.09 -8.80 -0.26
CA ARG A 83 -2.44 -8.53 1.15
C ARG A 83 -1.36 -9.03 2.10
N LYS A 84 -0.80 -10.22 1.83
CA LYS A 84 0.31 -10.78 2.61
C LYS A 84 1.57 -9.91 2.49
N ALA A 85 1.96 -9.56 1.27
CA ALA A 85 3.14 -8.73 1.02
C ALA A 85 3.05 -7.33 1.66
N LYS A 86 1.85 -6.73 1.70
CA LYS A 86 1.62 -5.43 2.36
C LYS A 86 1.68 -5.53 3.89
N LYS A 87 1.27 -6.65 4.48
CA LYS A 87 1.34 -6.89 5.94
C LYS A 87 2.74 -7.21 6.44
N GLU A 88 3.54 -7.89 5.63
CA GLU A 88 4.91 -8.30 5.98
C GLU A 88 5.95 -7.18 5.76
N ALA A 89 5.57 -6.09 5.10
CA ALA A 89 6.47 -4.98 4.83
C ALA A 89 6.64 -4.08 6.07
N PRO A 90 7.87 -3.64 6.39
CA PRO A 90 8.09 -2.56 7.36
C PRO A 90 7.40 -1.28 6.89
N GLU A 91 6.79 -0.50 7.80
CA GLU A 91 5.94 0.66 7.50
C GLU A 91 6.60 1.76 6.64
N LEU A 92 7.94 1.76 6.56
CA LEU A 92 8.71 2.74 5.81
C LEU A 92 9.30 2.18 4.49
N GLU A 93 9.29 0.86 4.29
CA GLU A 93 9.91 0.20 3.14
C GLU A 93 8.88 -0.26 2.11
N LYS A 94 9.35 -0.44 0.87
CA LYS A 94 8.49 -0.90 -0.22
C LYS A 94 8.23 -2.41 -0.06
N PRO A 95 6.99 -2.88 -0.25
CA PRO A 95 6.67 -4.30 -0.10
C PRO A 95 7.35 -5.14 -1.17
N ALA A 96 7.53 -6.43 -0.85
CA ALA A 96 8.15 -7.40 -1.73
C ALA A 96 7.45 -7.48 -3.10
N CYS A 97 8.24 -7.53 -4.17
CA CYS A 97 7.70 -7.57 -5.53
C CYS A 97 6.94 -8.88 -5.79
N VAL A 98 5.64 -8.77 -6.10
CA VAL A 98 4.82 -9.93 -6.45
C VAL A 98 4.80 -10.13 -7.97
N LYS A 99 5.41 -11.21 -8.44
CA LYS A 99 5.44 -11.57 -9.87
C LYS A 99 4.10 -12.15 -10.34
N THR A 100 3.61 -11.69 -11.49
CA THR A 100 2.35 -12.13 -12.11
C THR A 100 2.43 -12.16 -13.64
N HIS A 101 1.73 -13.14 -14.22
CA HIS A 101 1.46 -13.22 -15.67
C HIS A 101 0.10 -12.62 -16.03
N LEU A 102 -0.72 -12.25 -15.03
CA LEU A 102 -2.08 -11.80 -15.22
C LEU A 102 -2.09 -10.31 -15.63
N ARG A 103 -1.98 -10.06 -16.94
CA ARG A 103 -2.07 -8.70 -17.53
C ARG A 103 -3.50 -8.17 -17.64
N ASN A 104 -4.48 -9.05 -17.49
CA ASN A 104 -5.91 -8.73 -17.64
C ASN A 104 -6.59 -8.34 -16.31
N MET A 105 -5.81 -8.13 -15.25
CA MET A 105 -6.31 -7.71 -13.95
C MET A 105 -6.52 -6.20 -13.94
N ILE A 106 -7.64 -5.77 -13.38
CA ILE A 106 -7.91 -4.36 -13.11
C ILE A 106 -7.19 -3.99 -11.81
N ILE A 107 -6.63 -2.79 -11.76
CA ILE A 107 -6.04 -2.24 -10.54
C ILE A 107 -7.19 -1.89 -9.60
N ILE A 108 -7.23 -2.56 -8.45
CA ILE A 108 -8.19 -2.29 -7.37
C ILE A 108 -7.52 -1.33 -6.39
N PRO A 109 -8.25 -0.36 -5.79
CA PRO A 109 -7.69 0.61 -4.84
C PRO A 109 -6.89 -0.02 -3.70
N GLU A 110 -7.28 -1.20 -3.23
CA GLU A 110 -6.56 -1.96 -2.20
C GLU A 110 -5.09 -2.28 -2.57
N MET A 111 -4.76 -2.31 -3.87
CA MET A 111 -3.43 -2.64 -4.37
C MET A 111 -2.44 -1.47 -4.34
N ILE A 112 -2.89 -0.26 -4.02
CA ILE A 112 -2.04 0.94 -4.01
C ILE A 112 -0.86 0.73 -3.05
N GLY A 113 0.34 1.07 -3.52
CA GLY A 113 1.60 0.92 -2.78
C GLY A 113 2.31 -0.41 -2.96
N ASN A 114 1.72 -1.38 -3.67
CA ASN A 114 2.40 -2.64 -3.98
C ASN A 114 3.33 -2.51 -5.21
N ILE A 115 4.44 -3.26 -5.20
CA ILE A 115 5.27 -3.48 -6.38
C ILE A 115 4.85 -4.79 -7.05
N VAL A 116 4.37 -4.69 -8.29
CA VAL A 116 3.92 -5.84 -9.08
C VAL A 116 4.84 -6.05 -10.26
N GLY A 117 5.36 -7.27 -10.38
CA GLY A 117 6.15 -7.69 -11.53
C GLY A 117 5.23 -8.21 -12.64
N VAL A 118 4.99 -7.44 -13.71
CA VAL A 118 4.16 -7.86 -14.84
C VAL A 118 5.02 -8.50 -15.92
N TYR A 119 4.68 -9.74 -16.30
CA TYR A 119 5.41 -10.46 -17.34
C TYR A 119 5.10 -9.95 -18.74
N ASN A 120 6.16 -9.67 -19.52
CA ASN A 120 6.04 -9.23 -20.92
C ASN A 120 6.41 -10.31 -21.96
N GLY A 121 6.73 -11.54 -21.55
CA GLY A 121 7.14 -12.63 -22.45
C GLY A 121 8.62 -13.01 -22.35
N LYS A 122 9.45 -12.19 -21.70
CA LYS A 122 10.88 -12.47 -21.46
C LYS A 122 11.29 -12.12 -20.04
N VAL A 123 10.91 -10.93 -19.59
CA VAL A 123 11.23 -10.40 -18.25
C VAL A 123 9.98 -9.97 -17.50
N PHE A 124 10.10 -9.91 -16.18
CA PHE A 124 9.10 -9.30 -15.30
C PHE A 124 9.46 -7.83 -15.09
N ASN A 125 8.62 -6.95 -15.61
CA ASN A 125 8.78 -5.52 -15.41
C ASN A 125 8.22 -5.17 -14.03
N GLN A 126 9.05 -4.58 -13.17
CA GLN A 126 8.62 -4.13 -11.85
C GLN A 126 7.85 -2.82 -12.00
N ILE A 127 6.57 -2.85 -11.69
CA ILE A 127 5.67 -1.69 -11.75
C ILE A 127 5.27 -1.36 -10.32
N GLU A 128 5.56 -0.14 -9.90
CA GLU A 128 5.03 0.43 -8.65
C GLU A 128 3.60 0.91 -8.91
N ILE A 129 2.63 0.39 -8.17
CA ILE A 129 1.23 0.81 -8.29
C ILE A 129 1.08 2.18 -7.63
N ARG A 130 1.21 3.21 -8.46
CA ARG A 130 0.88 4.58 -8.13
C ARG A 130 -0.62 4.81 -8.27
N VAL A 131 -1.10 5.88 -7.64
CA VAL A 131 -2.47 6.35 -7.83
C VAL A 131 -2.57 6.93 -9.25
N ILE A 132 -2.86 6.07 -10.22
CA ILE A 132 -3.11 6.46 -11.61
C ILE A 132 -4.62 6.44 -11.78
N PHE A 133 -5.23 7.61 -11.80
CA PHE A 133 -6.63 7.75 -12.16
C PHE A 133 -6.75 7.78 -13.68
N PHE A 134 -7.43 6.77 -14.24
CA PHE A 134 -7.89 6.70 -15.64
C PHE A 134 -9.42 6.77 -15.67
#